data_AF-A0A0J6W3T2-F1
#
_entry.id   AF-A0A0J6W3T2-F1
#
_cell.length_a   1.000
_cell.length_b   1.000
_cell.length_c   1.000
_cell.angle_alpha   90.00
_cell.angle_beta   90.00
_cell.angle_gamma   90.00
#
_symmetry.space_group_name_H-M   'P 1'
#
loop_
_entity.id
_entity.type
_entity.pdbx_description
1 polymer ?
#
loop_
_entity_poly.entity_id
_entity_poly.type
_entity_poly.pdbx_seq_one_letter_code
_entity_poly.pdbx_strand_id
1 'polypeptide(L)' 'MTIDPFSAADEFEHADVDTVVIFVDIAGFTAFTEAHGDHRAAELADRFATIA' A
#
# COMPACT_ATOMS: atom_id res chain seq x y z
N MET A 1 -9.02 2.90 22.46
CA MET A 1 -8.94 2.06 21.26
C MET A 1 -7.47 1.89 20.96
N THR A 2 -6.88 0.81 21.47
CA THR A 2 -5.48 0.49 21.28
C THR A 2 -5.40 -0.29 19.98
N ILE A 3 -4.62 0.18 19.00
CA ILE A 3 -4.35 -0.60 17.80
C ILE A 3 -3.27 -1.59 18.20
N ASP A 4 -3.60 -2.88 18.17
CA ASP A 4 -2.64 -3.95 18.39
C ASP A 4 -1.54 -3.87 17.32
N PRO A 5 -0.24 -3.89 17.69
CA PRO A 5 0.87 -3.80 16.75
C PRO A 5 1.18 -5.14 16.06
N PHE A 6 0.34 -6.16 16.26
CA PHE A 6 0.58 -7.49 15.71
C PHE A 6 0.44 -7.44 14.19
N SER A 7 1.59 -7.51 13.52
CA SER A 7 1.67 -7.73 12.09
C SER A 7 1.05 -9.08 11.77
N ALA A 8 0.20 -9.15 10.74
CA ALA A 8 -0.34 -10.41 10.23
C ALA A 8 0.76 -11.41 9.80
N ALA A 9 2.02 -10.97 9.70
CA ALA A 9 3.17 -11.80 9.41
C ALA A 9 3.74 -12.57 10.62
N ASP A 10 3.40 -12.18 11.87
CA ASP A 10 3.98 -12.77 13.09
C ASP A 10 3.32 -14.11 13.49
N GLU A 11 2.12 -14.41 12.99
CA GLU A 11 1.40 -15.67 13.31
C GLU A 11 1.68 -16.83 12.34
N PHE A 12 2.50 -16.62 11.29
CA PHE A 12 2.83 -17.67 10.31
C PHE A 12 4.19 -18.30 10.60
N GLU A 13 4.23 -19.62 10.84
CA GLU A 13 5.46 -20.39 11.01
C GLU A 13 6.13 -20.58 9.63
N HIS A 14 7.11 -19.73 9.30
CA HIS A 14 7.72 -19.56 7.97
C HIS A 14 8.77 -20.62 7.57
N ALA A 15 8.57 -21.90 7.87
CA ALA A 15 9.59 -22.91 7.54
C ALA A 15 9.83 -23.08 6.02
N ASP A 16 8.84 -22.74 5.18
CA ASP A 16 8.85 -22.89 3.72
C ASP A 16 8.47 -21.59 2.96
N VAL A 17 8.53 -20.41 3.58
CA VAL A 17 8.13 -19.14 2.94
C VAL A 17 9.34 -18.43 2.34
N ASP A 18 9.50 -18.53 1.02
CA ASP A 18 10.60 -17.89 0.29
C ASP A 18 10.41 -16.38 0.07
N THR A 19 9.18 -15.86 0.14
CA THR A 19 8.86 -14.44 -0.11
C THR A 19 7.47 -14.04 0.38
N VAL A 20 7.33 -12.79 0.85
CA VAL A 20 6.04 -12.16 1.16
C VAL A 20 5.72 -11.11 0.09
N VAL A 21 4.51 -11.17 -0.47
CA VAL A 21 4.01 -10.19 -1.44
C VAL A 21 2.91 -9.36 -0.79
N ILE A 22 3.01 -8.03 -0.88
CA ILE A 22 2.04 -7.09 -0.32
C ILE A 22 1.39 -6.32 -1.46
N PHE A 23 0.06 -6.28 -1.47
CA PHE A 23 -0.72 -5.46 -2.38
C PHE A 23 -1.18 -4.20 -1.65
N VAL A 24 -0.91 -3.04 -2.24
CA VAL A 24 -1.21 -1.73 -1.66
C VAL A 24 -2.06 -0.94 -2.65
N ASP A 25 -3.11 -0.31 -2.15
CA ASP A 25 -4.01 0.54 -2.94
C ASP A 25 -4.10 1.95 -2.34
N ILE A 26 -4.25 2.95 -3.22
CA ILE A 26 -4.47 4.34 -2.83
C ILE A 26 -5.98 4.60 -2.86
N ALA A 27 -6.60 4.67 -1.68
CA ALA A 27 -8.03 4.92 -1.57
C ALA A 27 -8.43 6.22 -2.30
N GLY A 28 -9.41 6.12 -3.21
CA GLY A 28 -9.93 7.26 -3.97
C GLY A 28 -9.05 7.72 -5.15
N PHE A 29 -8.02 6.96 -5.53
CA PHE A 29 -7.13 7.31 -6.62
C PHE A 29 -7.85 7.54 -7.96
N THR A 30 -8.88 6.73 -8.26
CA THR A 30 -9.72 6.93 -9.46
C THR A 30 -10.40 8.29 -9.47
N ALA A 31 -11.11 8.63 -8.39
CA ALA A 31 -11.80 9.93 -8.28
C ALA A 31 -10.80 11.10 -8.30
N PHE A 32 -9.62 10.93 -7.71
CA PHE A 32 -8.56 11.93 -7.77
C PHE A 32 -8.07 12.16 -9.21
N THR A 33 -7.86 11.08 -9.96
CA THR A 33 -7.44 11.11 -11.37
C THR A 33 -8.49 11.81 -12.24
N GLU A 34 -9.78 11.50 -12.03
CA GLU A 34 -10.89 12.15 -12.74
C GLU A 34 -10.96 13.66 -12.46
N ALA A 35 -10.69 14.08 -11.22
CA ALA A 35 -10.78 15.48 -10.82
C ALA A 35 -9.55 16.32 -11.20
N HIS A 36 -8.35 15.74 -11.23
CA HIS A 36 -7.08 16.48 -11.35
C HIS A 36 -6.23 16.08 -12.56
N GLY A 37 -6.63 15.03 -13.27
CA GLY A 37 -5.94 14.50 -14.45
C GLY A 37 -4.73 13.62 -14.13
N ASP A 38 -4.35 12.84 -15.13
CA ASP A 38 -3.35 11.77 -15.03
C ASP A 38 -1.98 12.26 -14.57
N HIS A 39 -1.57 13.46 -14.97
CA HIS A 39 -0.25 13.99 -14.61
C HIS A 39 -0.12 14.21 -13.09
N ARG A 40 -1.19 14.71 -12.45
CA ARG A 40 -1.22 14.90 -10.99
C ARG A 40 -1.38 13.57 -10.26
N ALA A 41 -2.14 12.64 -10.82
CA ALA A 41 -2.27 11.29 -10.27
C ALA A 41 -0.93 10.54 -10.30
N ALA A 42 -0.17 10.67 -11.39
CA ALA A 42 1.16 10.08 -11.51
C ALA A 42 2.16 10.66 -10.49
N GLU A 43 2.18 11.98 -10.28
CA GLU A 43 2.99 12.61 -9.23
C GLU A 43 2.62 12.07 -7.83
N LEU A 44 1.33 11.87 -7.55
CA LEU A 44 0.88 11.31 -6.27
C LEU A 44 1.36 9.86 -6.10
N ALA A 45 1.21 9.03 -7.12
CA ALA A 45 1.65 7.63 -7.09
C ALA A 45 3.17 7.51 -6.93
N ASP A 46 3.94 8.34 -7.64
CA ASP A 46 5.40 8.37 -7.54
C ASP A 46 5.88 8.75 -6.13
N ARG A 47 5.24 9.77 -5.54
CA ARG A 47 5.51 10.18 -4.16
C ARG A 47 5.13 9.12 -3.14
N PHE A 48 4.02 8.40 -3.37
CA PHE A 48 3.60 7.31 -2.51
C PHE A 48 4.61 6.15 -2.56
N ALA A 49 5.01 5.74 -3.76
CA ALA A 49 5.99 4.68 -3.98
C ALA A 49 7.39 5.01 -3.44
N THR A 50 7.74 6.30 -3.34
CA THR A 50 9.02 6.73 -2.76
C THR A 50 9.05 6.62 -1.22
N ILE A 51 7.89 6.62 -0.56
CA ILE A 51 7.78 6.58 0.91
C ILE A 51 7.54 5.16 1.42
N ALA A 52 6.96 4.30 0.59
CA ALA A 52 6.74 2.87 0.85
C ALA A 52 8.05 2.06 0.78
#